data_AF-A0A7K3QYK5-F1
#
_entry.id   AF-A0A7K3QYK5-F1
#
_cell.length_a   1.000
_cell.length_b   1.000
_cell.length_c   1.000
_cell.angle_alpha   90.00
_cell.angle_beta   90.00
_cell.angle_gamma   90.00
#
_symmetry.space_group_name_H-M   'P 1'
#
loop_
_entity.id
_entity.type
_entity.pdbx_description
1 polymer ?
#
loop_
_entity_poly.entity_id
_entity_poly.type
_entity_poly.pdbx_seq_one_letter_code
_entity_poly.pdbx_strand_id
1 'polypeptide(L)'
;MPCLAVPSAVTLAVRIRTHTWGRAWYAPDTAPCFLLALMTASTAFGLFGFGVACGFYILDPDQMCAAKGVPGDMIVTHETLPVSAQCVTGAGAATELVPFWVNPMIYLCLLVCAVAIGAGVTSVACRKPARSDSPAA
;
A
#
# COMPACT_ATOMS: atom_id res chain seq x y z
N MET A 1 -27.53 -26.96 5.67
CA MET A 1 -28.46 -26.32 4.73
C MET A 1 -27.69 -25.54 3.65
N PRO A 2 -27.08 -26.21 2.66
CA PRO A 2 -26.28 -25.58 1.60
C PRO A 2 -27.09 -25.10 0.38
N CYS A 3 -28.39 -25.39 0.32
CA CYS A 3 -29.21 -25.19 -0.88
C CYS A 3 -29.54 -23.72 -1.23
N LEU A 4 -29.23 -22.76 -0.36
CA LEU A 4 -29.48 -21.33 -0.59
C LEU A 4 -28.23 -20.55 -1.04
N ALA A 5 -27.03 -21.15 -0.96
CA ALA A 5 -25.79 -20.51 -1.40
C ALA A 5 -25.68 -20.44 -2.94
N VAL A 6 -26.22 -21.45 -3.62
CA VAL A 6 -26.20 -21.54 -5.08
C VAL A 6 -27.09 -20.47 -5.73
N PRO A 7 -28.36 -20.27 -5.34
CA PRO A 7 -29.18 -19.23 -5.96
C PRO A 7 -28.68 -17.82 -5.61
N SER A 8 -28.09 -17.61 -4.43
CA SER A 8 -27.49 -16.33 -4.06
C SER A 8 -26.21 -16.03 -4.87
N ALA A 9 -25.33 -17.01 -5.08
CA ALA A 9 -24.16 -16.85 -5.93
C ALA A 9 -24.54 -16.60 -7.40
N VAL A 10 -25.56 -17.30 -7.91
CA VAL A 10 -26.04 -17.11 -9.29
C VAL A 10 -26.70 -15.75 -9.46
N THR A 11 -27.53 -15.30 -8.51
CA THR A 11 -28.14 -13.96 -8.57
C THR A 11 -27.11 -12.85 -8.44
N LEU A 12 -26.03 -13.07 -7.67
CA LEU A 12 -24.94 -12.11 -7.53
C LEU A 12 -24.07 -12.08 -8.80
N ALA A 13 -23.77 -13.22 -9.39
CA ALA A 13 -23.06 -13.32 -10.68
C ALA A 13 -23.89 -12.73 -11.83
N VAL A 14 -25.20 -12.99 -11.84
CA VAL A 14 -26.14 -12.39 -12.80
C VAL A 14 -26.21 -10.89 -12.57
N ARG A 15 -26.35 -10.39 -11.32
CA ARG A 15 -26.29 -8.95 -11.03
C ARG A 15 -24.99 -8.32 -11.51
N ILE A 16 -23.83 -8.91 -11.24
CA ILE A 16 -22.53 -8.39 -11.70
C ILE A 16 -22.46 -8.31 -13.23
N ARG A 17 -23.10 -9.27 -13.92
CA ARG A 17 -23.06 -9.40 -15.39
C ARG A 17 -24.14 -8.57 -16.10
N THR A 18 -25.32 -8.41 -15.49
CA THR A 18 -26.46 -7.64 -16.01
C THR A 18 -26.43 -6.18 -15.61
N HIS A 19 -25.71 -5.83 -14.53
CA HIS A 19 -25.39 -4.44 -14.23
C HIS A 19 -24.41 -4.00 -15.31
N THR A 20 -24.95 -3.49 -16.42
CA THR A 20 -24.18 -3.08 -17.59
C THR A 20 -22.97 -2.27 -17.17
N TRP A 21 -21.78 -2.85 -17.31
CA TRP A 21 -20.46 -2.23 -17.16
C TRP A 21 -20.21 -1.08 -18.18
N GLY A 22 -21.29 -0.51 -18.74
CA GLY A 22 -21.26 0.55 -19.73
C GLY A 22 -21.80 1.85 -19.13
N ARG A 23 -20.95 2.86 -19.07
CA ARG A 23 -21.24 4.29 -18.80
C ARG A 23 -21.51 4.76 -17.37
N ALA A 24 -21.77 3.89 -16.39
CA ALA A 24 -22.15 4.32 -15.03
C ALA A 24 -21.04 4.26 -13.97
N TRP A 25 -19.81 3.83 -14.31
CA TRP A 25 -18.67 4.09 -13.44
C TRP A 25 -18.41 5.60 -13.47
N TYR A 26 -18.91 6.25 -12.42
CA TYR A 26 -18.53 7.57 -11.95
C TYR A 26 -17.10 7.86 -12.42
N ALA A 27 -16.92 8.80 -13.35
CA ALA A 27 -15.58 9.21 -13.75
C ALA A 27 -14.84 9.58 -12.45
N PRO A 28 -13.75 8.89 -12.08
CA PRO A 28 -13.14 9.13 -10.79
C PRO A 28 -12.73 10.59 -10.74
N ASP A 29 -13.33 11.35 -9.82
CA ASP A 29 -13.00 12.75 -9.66
C ASP A 29 -11.51 12.83 -9.28
N THR A 30 -10.79 13.74 -9.93
CA THR A 30 -9.34 13.86 -9.75
C THR A 30 -8.97 14.28 -8.33
N ALA A 31 -9.84 15.06 -7.66
CA ALA A 31 -9.63 15.55 -6.31
C ALA A 31 -9.56 14.42 -5.24
N PRO A 32 -10.56 13.52 -5.11
CA PRO A 32 -10.47 12.41 -4.15
C PRO A 32 -9.36 11.41 -4.51
N CYS A 33 -9.09 11.16 -5.79
CA CYS A 33 -7.96 10.31 -6.20
C CYS A 33 -6.62 10.89 -5.75
N PHE A 34 -6.42 12.20 -5.92
CA PHE A 34 -5.20 12.88 -5.49
C PHE A 34 -5.04 12.84 -3.96
N LEU A 35 -6.10 13.12 -3.21
CA LEU A 35 -6.08 13.03 -1.75
C LEU A 35 -5.77 11.61 -1.27
N LEU A 36 -6.37 10.59 -1.89
CA LEU A 36 -6.10 9.19 -1.57
C LEU A 36 -4.65 8.81 -1.86
N ALA A 37 -4.10 9.24 -3.01
CA ALA A 37 -2.69 9.03 -3.35
C ALA A 37 -1.77 9.69 -2.32
N LEU A 38 -2.05 10.93 -1.91
CA LEU A 38 -1.28 11.63 -0.88
C LEU A 38 -1.33 10.93 0.47
N MET A 39 -2.52 10.50 0.91
CA MET A 39 -2.69 9.82 2.21
C MET A 39 -1.99 8.46 2.23
N THR A 40 -2.09 7.70 1.16
CA THR A 40 -1.42 6.38 1.07
C THR A 40 0.08 6.53 0.91
N ALA A 41 0.55 7.52 0.14
CA ALA A 41 1.97 7.85 0.07
C ALA A 41 2.53 8.28 1.43
N SER A 42 1.87 9.20 2.15
CA SER A 42 2.33 9.65 3.47
C SER A 42 2.37 8.52 4.49
N THR A 43 1.37 7.63 4.45
CA THR A 43 1.34 6.42 5.30
C THR A 43 2.49 5.48 4.96
N ALA A 44 2.75 5.25 3.67
CA ALA A 44 3.89 4.43 3.23
C ALA A 44 5.23 5.01 3.69
N PHE A 45 5.42 6.32 3.56
CA PHE A 45 6.62 7.02 4.04
C PHE A 45 6.75 6.96 5.57
N GLY A 46 5.65 7.09 6.31
CA GLY A 46 5.64 6.96 7.77
C GLY A 46 6.01 5.56 8.24
N LEU A 47 5.47 4.52 7.58
CA LEU A 47 5.81 3.12 7.86
C LEU A 47 7.25 2.78 7.48
N PHE A 48 7.74 3.32 6.36
CA PHE A 48 9.14 3.22 5.97
C PHE A 48 10.05 3.86 7.02
N GLY A 49 9.74 5.09 7.44
CA GLY A 49 10.48 5.78 8.50
C GLY A 49 10.45 5.03 9.84
N PHE A 50 9.29 4.46 10.21
CA PHE A 50 9.16 3.62 11.39
C PHE A 50 10.04 2.37 11.31
N GLY A 51 10.01 1.65 10.20
CA GLY A 51 10.85 0.46 10.00
C GLY A 51 12.34 0.82 9.97
N VAL A 52 12.71 1.91 9.31
CA VAL A 52 14.09 2.42 9.28
C VAL A 52 14.53 2.82 10.70
N ALA A 53 13.69 3.49 11.50
CA ALA A 53 14.02 3.84 12.87
C ALA A 53 14.12 2.61 13.80
N CYS A 54 13.47 1.50 13.46
CA CYS A 54 13.67 0.22 14.16
C CYS A 54 15.03 -0.42 13.80
N GLY A 55 15.63 -0.05 12.66
CA GLY A 55 16.98 -0.49 12.26
C GLY A 55 18.09 0.48 12.63
N PHE A 56 17.94 1.78 12.35
CA PHE A 56 18.95 2.83 12.50
C PHE A 56 18.80 3.64 13.81
N TYR A 57 19.71 3.36 14.77
CA TYR A 57 20.72 4.29 15.31
C TYR A 57 20.30 5.68 15.86
N ILE A 58 19.61 5.73 16.99
CA ILE A 58 19.74 6.89 17.92
C ILE A 58 20.20 6.47 19.33
N LEU A 59 20.00 5.22 19.73
CA LEU A 59 20.61 4.62 20.92
C LEU A 59 21.39 3.37 20.52
N ASP A 60 22.46 3.13 21.27
CA ASP A 60 23.33 1.96 21.21
C ASP A 60 22.58 0.64 20.85
N PRO A 61 23.05 -0.13 19.85
CA PRO A 61 22.33 -1.27 19.28
C PRO A 61 22.01 -2.39 20.28
N ASP A 62 22.82 -2.55 21.32
CA ASP A 62 22.58 -3.46 22.45
C ASP A 62 21.33 -3.09 23.25
N GLN A 63 21.05 -1.79 23.42
CA GLN A 63 19.86 -1.32 24.15
C GLN A 63 18.57 -1.66 23.39
N MET A 64 18.60 -1.62 22.06
CA MET A 64 17.45 -1.97 21.22
C MET A 64 17.15 -3.48 21.26
N CYS A 65 18.17 -4.32 21.16
CA CYS A 65 18.01 -5.76 21.32
C CYS A 65 17.51 -6.11 22.73
N ALA A 66 18.10 -5.50 23.77
CA ALA A 66 17.67 -5.68 25.16
C ALA A 66 16.22 -5.25 25.41
N ALA A 67 15.77 -4.11 24.84
CA ALA A 67 14.39 -3.64 24.96
C ALA A 67 13.37 -4.58 24.31
N LYS A 68 13.79 -5.37 23.32
CA LYS A 68 12.98 -6.45 22.71
C LYS A 68 13.06 -7.77 23.47
N GLY A 69 13.78 -7.81 24.59
CA GLY A 69 13.99 -9.02 25.40
C GLY A 69 14.97 -10.00 24.77
N VAL A 70 15.74 -9.58 23.77
CA VAL A 70 16.73 -10.41 23.08
C VAL A 70 18.12 -10.01 23.58
N PRO A 71 18.90 -10.95 24.17
CA PRO A 71 20.32 -10.71 24.43
C PRO A 71 21.09 -10.77 23.10
N GLY A 72 20.89 -9.74 22.27
CA GLY A 72 21.56 -9.60 20.98
C GLY A 72 22.88 -8.87 21.15
N ASP A 73 23.94 -9.41 20.56
CA ASP A 73 25.28 -8.83 20.64
C ASP A 73 25.53 -7.86 19.47
N MET A 74 24.78 -7.99 18.37
CA MET A 74 24.92 -7.15 17.18
C MET A 74 23.66 -7.11 16.29
N ILE A 75 23.48 -6.02 15.55
CA ILE A 75 22.48 -5.88 14.48
C ILE A 75 23.18 -6.18 13.14
N VAL A 76 22.68 -7.15 12.37
CA VAL A 76 23.42 -7.71 11.20
C VAL A 76 22.87 -7.28 9.85
N THR A 77 21.58 -6.96 9.75
CA THR A 77 20.95 -6.65 8.46
C THR A 77 20.26 -5.30 8.51
N HIS A 78 20.64 -4.40 7.59
CA HIS A 78 19.92 -3.19 7.28
C HIS A 78 19.52 -3.25 5.81
N GLU A 79 18.36 -3.81 5.53
CA GLU A 79 17.77 -3.67 4.20
C GLU A 79 16.81 -2.48 4.21
N THR A 80 16.93 -1.63 3.21
CA THR A 80 16.06 -0.47 3.04
C THR A 80 14.76 -0.87 2.37
N LEU A 81 14.76 -1.85 1.47
CA LEU A 81 13.57 -2.43 0.83
C LEU A 81 13.84 -3.91 0.51
N PRO A 82 13.14 -4.88 1.13
CA PRO A 82 12.20 -4.74 2.25
C PRO A 82 12.86 -4.13 3.50
N VAL A 83 12.10 -3.44 4.35
CA VAL A 83 12.66 -2.88 5.58
C VAL A 83 12.92 -4.03 6.54
N SER A 84 14.19 -4.30 6.83
CA SER A 84 14.61 -5.41 7.69
C SER A 84 15.71 -4.93 8.64
N ALA A 85 15.51 -5.27 9.92
CA ALA A 85 16.48 -5.09 11.00
C ALA A 85 16.44 -6.35 11.86
N GLN A 86 17.60 -6.96 12.11
CA GLN A 86 17.70 -8.23 12.85
C GLN A 86 18.77 -8.15 13.94
N CYS A 87 18.40 -8.54 15.17
CA CYS A 87 19.32 -8.78 16.27
C CYS A 87 19.85 -10.20 16.17
N VAL A 88 21.17 -10.37 16.21
CA VAL A 88 21.82 -11.69 16.20
C VAL A 88 22.53 -11.91 17.54
N THR A 89 22.29 -13.07 18.13
CA THR A 89 22.97 -13.54 19.34
C THR A 89 24.30 -14.20 18.97
N GLY A 90 25.26 -14.26 19.90
CA GLY A 90 26.52 -15.01 19.70
C GLY A 90 26.33 -16.50 19.38
N ALA A 91 25.15 -17.08 19.65
CA ALA A 91 24.77 -18.43 19.26
C ALA A 91 24.23 -18.56 17.81
N GLY A 92 24.16 -17.44 17.07
CA GLY A 92 23.69 -17.39 15.68
C GLY A 92 22.17 -17.30 15.51
N ALA A 93 21.40 -17.17 16.61
CA ALA A 93 19.96 -16.95 16.51
C ALA A 93 19.66 -15.50 16.12
N ALA A 94 18.88 -15.30 15.05
CA ALA A 94 18.46 -14.00 14.53
C ALA A 94 16.99 -13.71 14.86
N THR A 95 16.69 -12.52 15.37
CA THR A 95 15.33 -12.05 15.66
C THR A 95 15.04 -10.76 14.90
N GLU A 96 13.96 -10.74 14.13
CA GLU A 96 13.53 -9.55 13.37
C GLU A 96 12.90 -8.50 14.30
N LEU A 97 13.40 -7.27 14.22
CA LEU A 97 12.93 -6.13 15.01
C LEU A 97 11.72 -5.46 14.35
N VAL A 98 11.68 -5.50 13.02
CA VAL A 98 10.59 -4.92 12.23
C VAL A 98 9.38 -5.85 12.33
N PRO A 99 8.19 -5.35 12.72
CA PRO A 99 7.00 -6.18 12.71
C PRO A 99 6.67 -6.69 11.32
N PHE A 100 6.30 -7.97 11.21
CA PHE A 100 6.03 -8.65 9.94
C PHE A 100 4.98 -7.96 9.05
N TRP A 101 4.10 -7.12 9.63
CA TRP A 101 3.03 -6.42 8.91
C TRP A 101 3.46 -5.12 8.24
N VAL A 102 4.63 -4.56 8.61
CA VAL A 102 5.11 -3.27 8.10
C VAL A 102 5.38 -3.34 6.60
N ASN A 103 6.15 -4.33 6.15
CA ASN A 103 6.48 -4.52 4.73
C ASN A 103 5.23 -4.73 3.86
N PRO A 104 4.29 -5.66 4.20
CA PRO A 104 3.02 -5.80 3.50
C PRO A 104 2.22 -4.50 3.41
N MET A 105 2.16 -3.71 4.49
CA MET A 105 1.43 -2.44 4.49
C MET A 105 2.08 -1.38 3.61
N ILE A 106 3.42 -1.29 3.58
CA ILE A 106 4.13 -0.38 2.67
C ILE A 106 3.79 -0.74 1.22
N TYR A 107 3.88 -2.01 0.84
CA TYR A 107 3.53 -2.45 -0.51
C TYR A 107 2.07 -2.19 -0.86
N LEU A 108 1.15 -2.44 0.07
CA LEU A 108 -0.28 -2.17 -0.13
C LEU A 108 -0.56 -0.68 -0.32
N CYS A 109 0.05 0.18 0.49
CA CYS A 109 -0.08 1.63 0.36
C CYS A 109 0.47 2.13 -0.98
N LEU A 110 1.64 1.63 -1.40
CA LEU A 110 2.23 1.96 -2.70
C LEU A 110 1.35 1.50 -3.87
N LEU A 111 0.76 0.30 -3.76
CA LEU A 111 -0.17 -0.22 -4.76
C LEU A 111 -1.43 0.64 -4.87
N VAL A 112 -2.05 1.01 -3.74
CA VAL A 112 -3.22 1.89 -3.74
C VAL A 112 -2.87 3.27 -4.29
N CYS A 113 -1.71 3.81 -3.94
CA CYS A 113 -1.20 5.07 -4.49
C CYS A 113 -1.05 4.98 -6.02
N ALA A 114 -0.42 3.93 -6.54
CA ALA A 114 -0.26 3.71 -7.97
C ALA A 114 -1.60 3.59 -8.71
N VAL A 115 -2.56 2.87 -8.13
CA VAL A 115 -3.92 2.75 -8.70
C VAL A 115 -4.65 4.09 -8.68
N ALA A 116 -4.55 4.85 -7.59
CA ALA A 116 -5.17 6.17 -7.47
C ALA A 116 -4.60 7.17 -8.50
N ILE A 117 -3.27 7.16 -8.70
CA ILE A 117 -2.60 7.96 -9.73
C ILE A 117 -3.05 7.51 -11.12
N GLY A 118 -3.06 6.20 -11.41
CA GLY A 118 -3.51 5.66 -12.69
C GLY A 118 -4.96 6.02 -13.02
N ALA A 119 -5.86 5.94 -12.03
CA ALA A 119 -7.25 6.36 -12.16
C ALA A 119 -7.36 7.87 -12.42
N GLY A 120 -6.56 8.69 -11.73
CA GLY A 120 -6.48 10.14 -11.97
C GLY A 120 -6.00 10.46 -13.38
N VAL A 121 -4.90 9.87 -13.84
CA VAL A 121 -4.34 10.09 -15.18
C VAL A 121 -5.32 9.67 -16.28
N THR A 122 -5.96 8.50 -16.13
CA THR A 122 -6.97 8.04 -17.09
C THR A 122 -8.20 8.94 -17.11
N SER A 123 -8.64 9.46 -15.96
CA SER A 123 -9.75 10.41 -15.91
C SER A 123 -9.45 11.74 -16.62
N VAL A 124 -8.21 12.25 -16.52
CA VAL A 124 -7.75 13.46 -17.21
C VAL A 124 -7.55 13.20 -18.70
N ALA A 125 -6.94 12.08 -19.07
CA ALA A 125 -6.72 11.72 -20.47
C ALA A 125 -8.04 11.43 -21.21
N CYS A 126 -9.04 10.88 -20.53
CA CYS A 126 -10.38 10.66 -21.08
C CYS A 126 -11.25 11.94 -21.10
N ARG A 127 -10.88 13.01 -20.38
CA ARG A 127 -11.41 14.36 -20.62
C ARG A 127 -10.80 14.91 -21.90
N LYS A 128 -11.22 14.37 -23.03
CA LYS A 128 -10.93 14.91 -24.37
C LYS A 128 -11.36 16.39 -24.38
N PRO A 129 -10.52 17.34 -24.80
CA PRO A 129 -10.95 18.74 -24.94
C PRO A 129 -12.12 18.78 -25.92
N ALA A 130 -13.31 19.03 -25.40
CA ALA A 130 -14.46 19.34 -26.23
C ALA A 130 -14.21 20.70 -26.88
N ARG A 131 -13.87 20.64 -28.18
CA ARG A 131 -14.07 21.69 -29.19
C ARG A 131 -13.05 22.82 -29.26
N SER A 132 -11.89 22.53 -29.84
CA SER A 132 -11.24 23.45 -30.79
C SER A 132 -11.56 22.97 -32.20
N ASP A 133 -12.58 23.55 -32.84
CA ASP A 133 -12.82 23.58 -34.30
C ASP A 133 -14.10 24.43 -34.53
N SER A 134 -14.01 25.76 -34.72
CA SER A 134 -13.74 26.55 -35.96
C SER A 134 -15.06 27.04 -36.61
N PRO A 135 -15.15 28.04 -37.53
CA PRO A 135 -14.36 29.24 -37.84
C PRO A 135 -15.23 30.53 -37.83
N ALA A 136 -14.68 31.64 -38.36
CA ALA A 136 -15.27 32.98 -38.52
C ALA A 136 -16.68 33.05 -39.13
N ALA A 137 -17.45 34.05 -38.69
CA ALA A 137 -18.42 34.81 -39.48
C ALA A 137 -18.44 36.25 -38.96
#